data_AF-A0A1H1M972-F1
#
_entry.id   AF-A0A1H1M972-F1
#
_cell.length_a   1.000
_cell.length_b   1.000
_cell.length_c   1.000
_cell.angle_alpha   90.00
_cell.angle_beta   90.00
_cell.angle_gamma   90.00
#
_symmetry.space_group_name_H-M   'P 1'
#
loop_
_entity.id
_entity.type
_entity.pdbx_description
1 polymer ?
#
loop_
_entity_poly.entity_id
_entity_poly.type
_entity_poly.pdbx_seq_one_letter_code
_entity_poly.pdbx_strand_id
1 'polypeptide(L)'
;MGKQSRGGLRYSNLLSNAITESRWTYAQVIQKCESRGLSFSRSYLCKIVTGSLPPPSDEINKVLADVLSPVSTVSYQDLAVAKYEEIIPAEVIELLAAR
;
A
#
# COMPACT_ATOMS: atom_id res chain seq x y z
N MET A 1 29.08 -13.15 -9.20
CA MET A 1 28.48 -12.09 -8.36
C MET A 1 27.03 -11.90 -8.75
N GLY A 2 26.10 -12.42 -7.95
CA GLY A 2 24.67 -12.21 -8.20
C GLY A 2 24.32 -10.75 -7.94
N LYS A 3 23.79 -10.06 -8.95
CA LYS A 3 23.10 -8.78 -8.73
C LYS A 3 21.95 -9.08 -7.78
N GLN A 4 22.05 -8.68 -6.53
CA GLN A 4 20.89 -8.69 -5.65
C GLN A 4 19.87 -7.75 -6.26
N SER A 5 18.74 -8.28 -6.74
CA SER A 5 17.57 -7.47 -7.03
C SER A 5 17.25 -6.69 -5.76
N ARG A 6 17.27 -5.35 -5.82
CA ARG A 6 16.56 -4.53 -4.85
C ARG A 6 15.07 -4.81 -5.03
N GLY A 7 14.61 -5.95 -4.52
CA GLY A 7 13.19 -6.22 -4.42
C GLY A 7 12.67 -5.34 -3.29
N GLY A 8 12.15 -4.16 -3.64
CA GLY A 8 11.35 -3.36 -2.71
C GLY A 8 10.24 -4.20 -2.09
N LEU A 9 9.83 -3.87 -0.88
CA LEU A 9 8.76 -4.60 -0.21
C LEU A 9 7.48 -4.44 -1.04
N ARG A 10 6.88 -5.54 -1.49
CA ARG A 10 5.64 -5.47 -2.29
C ARG A 10 4.56 -4.70 -1.55
N TYR A 11 3.79 -3.90 -2.29
CA TYR A 11 2.69 -3.09 -1.77
C TYR A 11 1.70 -3.94 -0.97
N SER A 12 1.34 -5.12 -1.49
CA SER A 12 0.41 -6.05 -0.84
C SER A 12 0.92 -6.51 0.53
N ASN A 13 2.23 -6.75 0.64
CA ASN A 13 2.86 -7.17 1.89
C ASN A 13 2.89 -6.02 2.90
N LEU A 14 3.22 -4.81 2.44
CA LEU A 14 3.23 -3.61 3.27
C LEU A 14 1.84 -3.36 3.88
N LEU A 15 0.79 -3.39 3.06
CA LEU A 15 -0.57 -3.16 3.53
C LEU A 15 -1.07 -4.32 4.41
N SER A 16 -0.75 -5.57 4.07
CA SER A 16 -1.09 -6.74 4.89
C SER A 16 -0.47 -6.68 6.29
N ASN A 17 0.80 -6.28 6.37
CA ASN A 17 1.51 -6.14 7.63
C ASN A 17 0.89 -5.02 8.48
N ALA A 18 0.61 -3.87 7.89
CA ALA A 18 -0.03 -2.75 8.59
C ALA A 18 -1.41 -3.13 9.18
N ILE A 19 -2.23 -3.85 8.41
CA ILE A 19 -3.53 -4.34 8.91
C ILE A 19 -3.32 -5.38 10.03
N THR A 20 -2.32 -6.26 9.91
CA THR A 20 -2.01 -7.24 10.96
C THR A 20 -1.56 -6.56 12.25
N GLU A 21 -0.67 -5.56 12.17
CA GLU A 21 -0.19 -4.75 13.29
C GLU A 21 -1.34 -4.01 14.00
N SER A 22 -2.29 -3.48 13.22
CA SER A 22 -3.48 -2.80 13.76
C SER A 22 -4.40 -3.70 14.58
N ARG A 23 -4.31 -5.02 14.41
CA ARG A 23 -5.23 -6.05 14.94
C ARG A 23 -6.69 -5.83 14.51
N TRP A 24 -6.92 -5.11 13.41
CA TRP A 24 -8.25 -4.87 12.85
C TRP A 24 -8.59 -5.89 11.77
N THR A 25 -9.87 -6.23 11.69
CA THR A 25 -10.44 -6.94 10.55
C THR A 25 -10.60 -6.01 9.37
N TYR A 26 -10.69 -6.55 8.15
CA TYR A 26 -10.97 -5.75 6.95
C TYR A 26 -12.27 -4.93 7.06
N ALA A 27 -13.28 -5.43 7.76
CA ALA A 27 -14.52 -4.68 7.99
C ALA A 27 -14.29 -3.43 8.87
N GLN A 28 -13.47 -3.56 9.92
CA GLN A 28 -13.11 -2.43 10.78
C GLN A 28 -12.24 -1.41 10.04
N VAL A 29 -11.33 -1.85 9.18
CA VAL A 29 -10.52 -0.95 8.34
C VAL A 29 -11.43 -0.14 7.41
N ILE A 30 -12.38 -0.79 6.76
CA ILE A 30 -13.35 -0.11 5.87
C ILE A 30 -14.18 0.90 6.64
N GLN A 31 -14.75 0.52 7.79
CA GLN A 31 -15.53 1.42 8.62
C GLN A 31 -14.75 2.69 9.02
N LYS A 32 -13.43 2.55 9.25
CA LYS A 32 -12.54 3.68 9.55
C LYS A 32 -12.19 4.53 8.32
N CYS A 33 -12.12 3.92 7.14
CA CYS A 33 -11.98 4.68 5.89
C CYS A 33 -13.26 5.45 5.56
N GLU A 34 -14.43 4.85 5.84
CA GLU A 34 -15.74 5.48 5.62
C GLU A 34 -15.92 6.72 6.47
N SER A 35 -15.45 6.72 7.72
CA SER A 35 -15.46 7.92 8.57
C SER A 35 -14.51 9.03 8.10
N ARG A 36 -13.63 8.74 7.11
CA ARG A 36 -12.77 9.70 6.40
C ARG A 36 -13.30 10.07 5.02
N GLY A 37 -14.52 9.66 4.67
CA GLY A 37 -15.16 9.97 3.39
C GLY A 37 -14.85 9.00 2.25
N LEU A 38 -14.19 7.86 2.53
CA LEU A 38 -13.83 6.87 1.52
C LEU A 38 -14.51 5.52 1.81
N SER A 39 -15.42 5.11 0.93
CA SER A 39 -16.08 3.79 1.01
C SER A 39 -15.64 2.88 -0.14
N PHE A 40 -15.34 1.63 0.18
CA PHE A 40 -15.09 0.57 -0.79
C PHE A 40 -15.40 -0.80 -0.17
N SER A 41 -15.60 -1.81 -1.02
CA SER A 41 -16.02 -3.14 -0.56
C SER A 41 -14.91 -3.90 0.16
N ARG A 42 -15.30 -4.81 1.06
CA ARG A 42 -14.39 -5.78 1.69
C ARG A 42 -13.66 -6.66 0.68
N SER A 43 -14.34 -7.04 -0.40
CA SER A 43 -13.72 -7.83 -1.48
C SER A 43 -12.61 -7.04 -2.18
N TYR A 44 -12.81 -5.74 -2.40
CA TYR A 44 -11.81 -4.86 -2.99
C TYR A 44 -10.57 -4.74 -2.09
N LEU A 45 -10.77 -4.46 -0.79
CA LEU A 45 -9.65 -4.42 0.17
C LEU A 45 -8.87 -5.73 0.20
N CYS A 46 -9.58 -6.86 0.29
CA CYS A 46 -8.96 -8.19 0.30
C CYS A 46 -8.07 -8.39 -0.94
N LYS A 47 -8.58 -8.09 -2.14
CA LYS A 47 -7.82 -8.27 -3.39
C LYS A 47 -6.56 -7.41 -3.47
N ILE A 48 -6.59 -6.19 -2.93
CA ILE A 48 -5.41 -5.34 -2.85
C ILE A 48 -4.40 -5.94 -1.86
N VAL A 49 -4.87 -6.33 -0.67
CA VAL A 49 -4.03 -6.91 0.39
C VAL A 49 -3.39 -8.23 -0.03
N THR A 50 -4.06 -9.04 -0.84
CA THR A 50 -3.52 -10.29 -1.39
C THR A 50 -2.71 -10.10 -2.67
N GLY A 51 -2.59 -8.87 -3.18
CA GLY A 51 -1.90 -8.57 -4.44
C GLY A 51 -2.59 -9.12 -5.69
N SER A 52 -3.87 -9.50 -5.59
CA SER A 52 -4.70 -9.93 -6.72
C SER A 52 -5.18 -8.75 -7.57
N LEU A 53 -5.16 -7.54 -7.00
CA LEU A 53 -5.32 -6.28 -7.71
C LEU A 53 -4.05 -5.43 -7.54
N PRO A 54 -3.74 -4.56 -8.51
CA PRO A 54 -2.63 -3.62 -8.38
C PRO A 54 -2.87 -2.64 -7.21
N PRO A 55 -1.82 -1.95 -6.75
CA PRO A 55 -1.95 -0.85 -5.80
C PRO A 55 -3.03 0.17 -6.24
N PRO A 56 -3.83 0.70 -5.31
CA PRO A 56 -4.96 1.57 -5.62
C PRO A 56 -4.52 3.01 -5.95
N SER A 57 -5.51 3.90 -6.12
CA SER A 57 -5.25 5.34 -6.33
C SER A 57 -4.53 5.98 -5.13
N ASP A 58 -3.88 7.12 -5.34
CA ASP A 58 -3.19 7.83 -4.26
C ASP A 58 -4.14 8.37 -3.21
N GLU A 59 -5.37 8.71 -3.60
CA GLU A 59 -6.45 9.07 -2.67
C GLU A 59 -6.77 7.93 -1.70
N ILE A 60 -6.93 6.70 -2.21
CA ILE A 60 -7.16 5.53 -1.37
C ILE A 60 -5.95 5.26 -0.47
N ASN A 61 -4.73 5.37 -1.01
CA ASN A 61 -3.50 5.20 -0.22
C ASN A 61 -3.37 6.22 0.91
N LYS A 62 -3.73 7.49 0.68
CA LYS A 62 -3.71 8.52 1.72
C LYS A 62 -4.67 8.17 2.85
N VAL A 63 -5.91 7.82 2.52
CA VAL A 63 -6.90 7.47 3.56
C VAL A 63 -6.49 6.19 4.31
N LEU A 64 -5.98 5.18 3.62
CA LEU A 64 -5.47 3.96 4.27
C LEU A 64 -4.31 4.29 5.22
N ALA A 65 -3.35 5.12 4.80
CA ALA A 65 -2.26 5.57 5.65
C ALA A 65 -2.75 6.38 6.86
N ASP A 66 -3.69 7.31 6.67
CA ASP A 66 -4.27 8.11 7.74
C ASP A 66 -5.00 7.24 8.79
N VAL A 67 -5.61 6.14 8.35
CA VAL A 67 -6.30 5.18 9.21
C VAL A 67 -5.32 4.25 9.94
N LEU A 68 -4.27 3.78 9.26
CA LEU A 68 -3.37 2.74 9.77
C LEU A 68 -2.13 3.28 10.48
N SER A 69 -1.60 4.44 10.10
CA SER A 69 -0.37 5.02 10.70
C SER A 69 -0.43 5.25 12.22
N PRO A 70 -1.59 5.52 12.87
CA PRO A 70 -1.63 5.65 14.33
C PRO A 70 -1.51 4.30 15.07
N VAL A 71 -1.64 3.17 14.37
CA VAL A 71 -1.72 1.82 14.97
C VAL A 71 -0.82 0.78 14.27
N SER A 72 0.03 1.23 13.36
CA SER A 72 0.97 0.40 12.63
C SER A 72 2.14 1.27 12.19
N THR A 73 3.17 0.67 11.64
CA THR A 73 4.38 1.37 11.20
C THR A 73 4.28 2.03 9.82
N VAL A 74 3.18 1.81 9.09
CA VAL A 74 3.04 2.27 7.69
C VAL A 74 2.76 3.77 7.60
N SER A 75 3.43 4.44 6.66
CA SER A 75 3.14 5.80 6.23
C SER A 75 2.57 5.86 4.81
N TYR A 76 2.07 7.03 4.42
CA TYR A 76 1.66 7.27 3.03
C TYR A 76 2.86 7.14 2.07
N GLN A 77 4.04 7.60 2.49
CA GLN A 77 5.26 7.52 1.69
C GLN A 77 5.63 6.06 1.39
N ASP A 78 5.51 5.17 2.36
CA ASP A 78 5.81 3.74 2.16
C ASP A 78 4.86 3.13 1.12
N LEU A 79 3.56 3.40 1.23
CA LEU A 79 2.55 2.92 0.27
C LEU A 79 2.76 3.51 -1.12
N ALA A 80 3.11 4.79 -1.21
CA ALA A 80 3.35 5.47 -2.48
C ALA A 80 4.61 4.92 -3.17
N VAL A 81 5.72 4.77 -2.44
CA VAL A 81 6.97 4.21 -2.98
C VAL A 81 6.73 2.78 -3.46
N ALA A 82 6.15 1.91 -2.63
CA ALA A 82 5.86 0.54 -3.01
C ALA A 82 4.92 0.45 -4.24
N LYS A 83 3.91 1.32 -4.31
CA LYS A 83 3.05 1.43 -5.50
C LYS A 83 3.86 1.77 -6.74
N TYR A 84 4.65 2.84 -6.69
CA TYR A 84 5.37 3.33 -7.86
C TYR A 84 6.50 2.41 -8.28
N GLU A 85 7.17 1.73 -7.35
CA GLU A 85 8.14 0.67 -7.66
C GLU A 85 7.50 -0.52 -8.41
N GLU A 86 6.22 -0.81 -8.16
CA GLU A 86 5.52 -1.91 -8.85
C GLU A 86 4.92 -1.51 -10.21
N ILE A 87 4.47 -0.26 -10.38
CA ILE A 87 3.76 0.17 -11.60
C ILE A 87 4.64 0.93 -12.60
N ILE A 88 5.72 1.56 -12.14
CA ILE A 88 6.60 2.33 -13.02
C ILE A 88 7.67 1.37 -13.56
N PRO A 89 7.88 1.32 -14.90
CA PRO A 89 8.96 0.53 -15.48
C PRO A 89 10.33 0.91 -14.90
N ALA A 90 11.18 -0.10 -14.70
CA ALA A 90 12.48 0.06 -14.03
C ALA A 90 13.35 1.13 -14.72
N GLU A 91 13.33 1.19 -16.05
CA GLU A 91 14.08 2.18 -16.82
C GLU A 91 13.63 3.62 -16.52
N VAL A 92 12.34 3.83 -16.25
CA VAL A 92 11.83 5.17 -15.89
C VAL A 92 12.30 5.53 -14.48
N ILE A 93 12.29 4.59 -13.53
CA ILE A 93 12.81 4.82 -12.18
C ILE A 93 14.31 5.17 -12.22
N GLU A 94 15.10 4.45 -13.03
CA GLU A 94 16.53 4.71 -13.22
C GLU A 94 16.77 6.13 -13.77
N LEU A 95 15.98 6.56 -14.76
CA LEU A 95 16.05 7.93 -15.30
C LEU A 95 15.67 8.99 -14.25
N LEU A 96 14.70 8.71 -13.37
CA LEU A 96 14.31 9.61 -12.28
C LEU A 96 15.37 9.68 -11.16
N ALA A 97 16.28 8.71 -11.04
CA ALA A 97 17.35 8.69 -10.05
C ALA A 97 18.67 9.29 -10.56
N ALA A 98 18.86 9.35 -11.88
CA ALA A 98 20.07 9.86 -12.52
C ALA A 98 20.11 11.40 -12.70
N ARG A 99 19.09 12.10 -12.21
CA ARG A 99 18.96 13.57 -12.22
C ARG A 99 19.39 14.15 -10.87
#